data_AF-A0A371MTW0-F1
#
_entry.id   AF-A0A371MTW0-F1
#
_cell.length_a   1.000
_cell.length_b   1.000
_cell.length_c   1.000
_cell.angle_alpha   90.00
_cell.angle_beta   90.00
_cell.angle_gamma   90.00
#
_symmetry.space_group_name_H-M   'P 1'
#
loop_
_entity.id
_entity.type
_entity.pdbx_description
1 polymer ?
#
loop_
_entity_poly.entity_id
_entity_poly.type
_entity_poly.pdbx_seq_one_letter_code
_entity_poly.pdbx_strand_id
1 'polypeptide(L)'
;MSRTRPLGQLGIALVVGVLAVGALLAAVRARADDTAARLLDVLQREHAETTTDDSGNGEALDEADLSDLPAPVRRYLERVLPDESRRVQSVRLRQTGAFRLGDADSPWKSMTATQHYTVDPPGFVWDARIDLAPFLPIRVVDAFVGGSGSLEAKLLSVVTVADAPRSPELDEGELARYLSEMVWFPTAFLPGHGVRWEPRNDRSARATLAHRGSTTTVVFHFDENDEVARVTADRWRDTGDGEYERCPWTGQFSDYREVNGVRVPAAAEVAWNLPWVDLPYWRATIDDVEYDPLPTATRRSNTPPGPNPE
;
A
#
# COMPACT_ATOMS: atom_id res chain seq x y z
N MET A 1 -9.67 60.03 -37.35
CA MET A 1 -8.72 59.67 -36.28
C MET A 1 -8.94 58.21 -35.91
N SER A 2 -8.11 57.32 -36.45
CA SER A 2 -8.14 55.88 -36.18
C SER A 2 -7.50 55.60 -34.82
N ARG A 3 -8.22 54.92 -33.92
CA ARG A 3 -7.65 54.34 -32.69
C ARG A 3 -7.44 52.84 -32.94
N THR A 4 -6.22 52.49 -33.30
CA THR A 4 -5.70 51.12 -33.26
C THR A 4 -5.60 50.66 -31.80
N ARG A 5 -6.33 49.59 -31.43
CA ARG A 5 -6.13 48.88 -30.16
C ARG A 5 -4.88 47.98 -30.28
N PRO A 6 -4.03 47.86 -29.24
CA PRO A 6 -2.83 47.03 -29.31
C PRO A 6 -3.21 45.56 -29.08
N LEU A 7 -3.56 44.84 -30.15
CA LEU A 7 -3.82 43.40 -30.13
C LEU A 7 -2.56 42.57 -29.80
N GLY A 8 -1.35 43.14 -29.97
CA GLY A 8 -0.08 42.42 -29.77
C GLY A 8 0.35 42.20 -28.31
N GLN A 9 -0.01 43.10 -27.39
CA GLN A 9 0.43 43.00 -25.98
C GLN A 9 -0.44 42.04 -25.15
N LEU A 10 -1.72 41.87 -25.50
CA LEU A 10 -2.59 40.87 -24.86
C LEU A 10 -2.22 39.44 -25.25
N GLY A 11 -1.82 39.20 -26.50
CA GLY A 11 -1.42 37.85 -26.97
C GLY A 11 -0.13 37.35 -26.32
N ILE A 12 0.86 38.24 -26.13
CA ILE A 12 2.14 37.88 -25.49
C ILE A 12 1.96 37.66 -23.98
N ALA A 13 1.14 38.47 -23.30
CA ALA A 13 0.83 38.27 -21.88
C ALA A 13 0.07 36.97 -21.62
N LEU A 14 -0.83 36.55 -22.53
CA LEU A 14 -1.56 35.29 -22.43
C LEU A 14 -0.62 34.08 -22.63
N VAL A 15 0.31 34.14 -23.59
CA VAL A 15 1.28 33.06 -23.86
C VAL A 15 2.31 32.94 -22.74
N VAL A 16 2.81 34.06 -22.19
CA VAL A 16 3.72 34.05 -21.03
C VAL A 16 3.00 33.56 -19.77
N GLY A 17 1.72 33.91 -19.58
CA GLY A 17 0.88 33.37 -18.50
C GLY A 17 0.65 31.87 -18.60
N VAL A 18 0.37 31.33 -19.79
CA VAL A 18 0.20 29.88 -20.02
C VAL A 18 1.52 29.12 -19.85
N LEU A 19 2.66 29.67 -20.28
CA LEU A 19 3.98 29.06 -20.09
C LEU A 19 4.43 29.10 -18.62
N ALA A 20 4.14 30.18 -17.89
CA ALA A 20 4.44 30.28 -16.46
C ALA A 20 3.56 29.32 -15.63
N VAL A 21 2.27 29.18 -15.97
CA VAL A 21 1.37 28.18 -15.37
C VAL A 21 1.82 26.76 -15.75
N GLY A 22 2.25 26.52 -16.99
CA GLY A 22 2.79 25.23 -17.44
C GLY A 22 4.09 24.85 -16.73
N ALA A 23 5.01 25.79 -16.54
CA ALA A 23 6.25 25.58 -15.80
C ALA A 23 6.00 25.40 -14.29
N LEU A 24 5.04 26.13 -13.73
CA LEU A 24 4.62 25.96 -12.34
C LEU A 24 3.99 24.58 -12.14
N LEU A 25 3.05 24.17 -13.00
CA LEU A 25 2.45 22.83 -12.99
C LEU A 25 3.48 21.72 -13.22
N ALA A 26 4.51 21.93 -14.04
CA ALA A 26 5.58 20.96 -14.27
C ALA A 26 6.53 20.83 -13.07
N ALA A 27 7.00 21.93 -12.49
CA ALA A 27 7.82 21.94 -11.28
C ALA A 27 7.10 21.32 -10.08
N VAL A 28 5.79 21.49 -10.06
CA VAL A 28 4.90 20.95 -9.06
C VAL A 28 4.63 19.46 -9.27
N ARG A 29 4.39 19.01 -10.52
CA ARG A 29 4.32 17.59 -10.87
C ARG A 29 5.62 16.87 -10.44
N ALA A 30 6.76 17.50 -10.69
CA ALA A 30 8.08 17.05 -10.21
C ALA A 30 8.17 16.99 -8.67
N ARG A 31 7.54 17.90 -7.92
CA ARG A 31 7.56 17.87 -6.44
C ARG A 31 6.64 16.80 -5.83
N ALA A 32 5.58 16.38 -6.51
CA ALA A 32 4.81 15.19 -6.09
C ALA A 32 5.54 13.89 -6.49
N ASP A 33 6.26 13.92 -7.63
CA ASP A 33 7.24 12.87 -7.97
C ASP A 33 8.29 12.75 -6.85
N ASP A 34 8.71 13.87 -6.25
CA ASP A 34 9.65 13.89 -5.12
C ASP A 34 9.12 13.27 -3.82
N THR A 35 7.81 13.35 -3.50
CA THR A 35 7.30 12.77 -2.24
C THR A 35 7.31 11.24 -2.32
N ALA A 36 6.64 10.67 -3.33
CA ALA A 36 6.56 9.23 -3.50
C ALA A 36 7.97 8.62 -3.65
N ALA A 37 8.83 9.25 -4.46
CA ALA A 37 10.21 8.79 -4.63
C ALA A 37 11.01 8.85 -3.33
N ARG A 38 10.86 9.91 -2.51
CA ARG A 38 11.54 10.03 -1.22
C ARG A 38 11.05 9.00 -0.21
N LEU A 39 9.75 8.79 -0.10
CA LEU A 39 9.18 7.77 0.79
C LEU A 39 9.61 6.37 0.36
N LEU A 40 9.61 6.11 -0.95
CA LEU A 40 10.08 4.85 -1.50
C LEU A 40 11.58 4.64 -1.24
N ASP A 41 12.41 5.67 -1.36
CA ASP A 41 13.83 5.62 -1.03
C ASP A 41 14.06 5.33 0.46
N VAL A 42 13.25 5.92 1.36
CA VAL A 42 13.31 5.59 2.79
C VAL A 42 12.89 4.13 3.02
N LEU A 43 11.78 3.68 2.43
CA LEU A 43 11.31 2.29 2.53
C LEU A 43 12.39 1.29 2.05
N GLN A 44 13.02 1.59 0.91
CA GLN A 44 14.11 0.78 0.35
C GLN A 44 15.34 0.75 1.26
N ARG A 45 15.73 1.89 1.83
CA ARG A 45 16.88 1.97 2.74
C ARG A 45 16.65 1.17 4.01
N GLU A 46 15.49 1.32 4.65
CA GLU A 46 15.15 0.55 5.85
C GLU A 46 15.13 -0.95 5.58
N HIS A 47 14.55 -1.37 4.44
CA HIS A 47 14.57 -2.77 4.01
C HIS A 47 15.99 -3.30 3.80
N ALA A 48 16.83 -2.54 3.09
CA ALA A 48 18.21 -2.94 2.82
C ALA A 48 19.01 -3.07 4.13
N GLU A 49 18.89 -2.13 5.05
CA GLU A 49 19.59 -2.13 6.34
C GLU A 49 19.27 -3.39 7.17
N THR A 50 17.99 -3.74 7.30
CA THR A 50 17.56 -4.94 8.04
C THR A 50 18.08 -6.23 7.40
N THR A 51 18.07 -6.32 6.06
CA THR A 51 18.57 -7.53 5.38
C THR A 51 20.09 -7.71 5.51
N THR A 52 20.84 -6.64 5.80
CA THR A 52 22.28 -6.74 6.09
C THR A 52 22.57 -7.37 7.44
N ASP A 53 21.80 -7.02 8.48
CA ASP A 53 21.98 -7.55 9.83
C ASP A 53 21.58 -9.03 9.95
N ASP A 54 20.64 -9.48 9.11
CA ASP A 54 20.15 -10.87 9.07
C ASP A 54 20.93 -11.78 8.09
N SER A 55 22.18 -11.42 7.74
CA SER A 55 23.06 -12.19 6.83
C SER A 55 23.48 -13.58 7.36
N GLY A 56 22.78 -14.10 8.36
CA GLY A 56 23.08 -15.30 9.13
C GLY A 56 22.08 -16.44 9.04
N ASN A 57 21.06 -16.44 8.16
CA ASN A 57 20.39 -17.69 7.75
C ASN A 57 19.42 -17.46 6.58
N GLY A 58 19.89 -17.74 5.36
CA GLY A 58 18.99 -18.16 4.30
C GLY A 58 18.53 -19.59 4.61
N GLU A 59 17.74 -19.76 5.67
CA GLU A 59 17.08 -21.03 5.95
C GLU A 59 16.07 -21.25 4.84
N ALA A 60 16.45 -22.13 3.90
CA ALA A 60 15.49 -22.96 3.20
C ALA A 60 14.52 -23.48 4.26
N LEU A 61 13.23 -23.16 4.06
CA LEU A 61 12.07 -23.56 4.86
C LEU A 61 12.44 -24.56 5.96
N ASP A 62 12.89 -24.07 7.13
CA ASP A 62 12.72 -24.85 8.34
C ASP A 62 11.21 -24.93 8.46
N GLU A 63 10.69 -26.12 8.15
CA GLU A 63 9.29 -26.44 7.85
C GLU A 63 8.39 -25.62 8.77
N ALA A 64 7.87 -24.50 8.25
CA ALA A 64 7.20 -23.52 9.09
C ALA A 64 6.02 -24.24 9.71
N ASP A 65 6.06 -24.48 11.02
CA ASP A 65 5.08 -25.33 11.67
C ASP A 65 3.71 -24.63 11.64
N LEU A 66 2.94 -24.92 10.59
CA LEU A 66 1.60 -24.38 10.41
C LEU A 66 0.62 -25.01 11.40
N SER A 67 1.03 -26.03 12.17
CA SER A 67 0.14 -26.73 13.10
C SER A 67 -0.33 -25.83 14.24
N ASP A 68 0.48 -24.82 14.60
CA ASP A 68 0.16 -23.82 15.62
C ASP A 68 -0.79 -22.71 15.12
N LEU A 69 -1.00 -22.60 13.81
CA LEU A 69 -1.93 -21.60 13.25
C LEU A 69 -3.38 -22.04 13.42
N PRO A 70 -4.33 -21.09 13.61
CA PRO A 70 -5.75 -21.40 13.56
C PRO A 70 -6.12 -22.14 12.28
N ALA A 71 -6.98 -23.14 12.41
CA ALA A 71 -7.40 -24.00 11.29
C ALA A 71 -7.77 -23.25 9.99
N PRO A 72 -8.55 -22.15 9.99
CA PRO A 72 -8.84 -21.43 8.74
C PRO A 72 -7.62 -20.73 8.13
N VAL A 73 -6.67 -20.26 8.95
CA VAL A 73 -5.42 -19.63 8.47
C VAL A 73 -4.51 -20.67 7.85
N ARG A 74 -4.38 -21.85 8.48
CA ARG A 74 -3.60 -22.95 7.92
C ARG A 74 -4.13 -23.39 6.56
N ARG A 75 -5.44 -23.66 6.46
CA ARG A 75 -6.06 -24.04 5.18
C ARG A 75 -5.89 -22.97 4.11
N TYR A 76 -5.98 -21.69 4.48
CA TYR A 76 -5.69 -20.59 3.57
C TYR A 76 -4.26 -20.62 3.05
N LEU A 77 -3.27 -20.76 3.92
CA LEU A 77 -1.88 -20.81 3.50
C LEU A 77 -1.59 -22.04 2.62
N GLU A 78 -2.09 -23.22 3.00
CA GLU A 78 -2.03 -24.44 2.17
C GLU A 78 -2.71 -24.26 0.80
N ARG A 79 -3.75 -23.42 0.72
CA ARG A 79 -4.49 -23.13 -0.50
C ARG A 79 -3.75 -22.17 -1.44
N VAL A 80 -3.08 -21.16 -0.88
CA VAL A 80 -2.54 -20.04 -1.66
C VAL A 80 -1.05 -20.09 -1.90
N LEU A 81 -0.31 -20.87 -1.12
CA LEU A 81 1.13 -21.02 -1.24
C LEU A 81 1.49 -22.33 -1.97
N PRO A 82 2.52 -22.33 -2.83
CA PRO A 82 3.10 -23.56 -3.33
C PRO A 82 3.83 -24.33 -2.21
N ASP A 83 3.98 -25.65 -2.37
CA ASP A 83 4.66 -26.54 -1.42
C ASP A 83 6.05 -26.00 -1.00
N GLU A 84 6.81 -25.49 -1.98
CA GLU A 84 8.08 -24.79 -1.75
C GLU A 84 7.90 -23.28 -1.97
N SER A 85 7.56 -22.56 -0.90
CA SER A 85 7.40 -21.11 -0.92
C SER A 85 8.65 -20.37 -0.47
N ARG A 86 9.21 -19.52 -1.33
CA ARG A 86 10.22 -18.54 -0.90
C ARG A 86 9.54 -17.41 -0.13
N ARG A 87 10.06 -17.05 1.06
CA ARG A 87 9.58 -15.89 1.81
C ARG A 87 9.79 -14.61 0.99
N VAL A 88 8.69 -13.99 0.58
CA VAL A 88 8.69 -12.68 -0.07
C VAL A 88 9.13 -11.63 0.93
N GLN A 89 10.03 -10.76 0.51
CA GLN A 89 10.62 -9.69 1.32
C GLN A 89 10.13 -8.32 0.88
N SER A 90 9.83 -8.16 -0.40
CA SER A 90 9.19 -6.95 -0.94
C SER A 90 8.23 -7.26 -2.08
N VAL A 91 7.31 -6.33 -2.35
CA VAL A 91 6.28 -6.51 -3.39
C VAL A 91 6.09 -5.20 -4.15
N ARG A 92 5.84 -5.26 -5.46
CA ARG A 92 5.28 -4.17 -6.24
C ARG A 92 3.97 -4.59 -6.87
N LEU A 93 2.93 -3.79 -6.65
CA LEU A 93 1.57 -4.01 -7.11
C LEU A 93 1.17 -2.91 -8.09
N ARG A 94 0.50 -3.24 -9.19
CA ARG A 94 -0.16 -2.26 -10.08
C ARG A 94 -1.66 -2.44 -10.06
N GLN A 95 -2.37 -1.32 -9.95
CA GLN A 95 -3.80 -1.28 -9.74
C GLN A 95 -4.48 -0.39 -10.78
N THR A 96 -5.62 -0.84 -11.29
CA THR A 96 -6.56 -0.04 -12.07
C THR A 96 -7.93 -0.12 -11.43
N GLY A 97 -8.58 1.01 -11.21
CA GLY A 97 -9.81 1.01 -10.43
C GLY A 97 -10.51 2.34 -10.37
N ALA A 98 -11.25 2.54 -9.29
CA ALA A 98 -11.95 3.77 -9.03
C ALA A 98 -11.90 4.15 -7.54
N PHE A 99 -11.91 5.45 -7.31
CA PHE A 99 -11.97 6.06 -5.98
C PHE A 99 -13.21 6.94 -5.88
N ARG A 100 -13.82 6.99 -4.71
CA ARG A 100 -14.93 7.88 -4.41
C ARG A 100 -14.54 8.80 -3.26
N LEU A 101 -14.70 10.10 -3.50
CA LEU A 101 -14.43 11.16 -2.53
C LEU A 101 -15.75 11.76 -2.07
N GLY A 102 -16.02 11.73 -0.77
CA GLY A 102 -17.27 12.24 -0.18
C GLY A 102 -18.22 11.12 0.25
N ASP A 103 -19.52 11.31 0.02
CA ASP A 103 -20.58 10.43 0.49
C ASP A 103 -20.96 9.33 -0.52
N ALA A 104 -22.01 8.55 -0.22
CA ALA A 104 -22.43 7.41 -1.04
C ALA A 104 -22.94 7.81 -2.45
N ASP A 105 -23.41 9.05 -2.60
CA ASP A 105 -23.93 9.60 -3.86
C ASP A 105 -22.83 10.24 -4.71
N SER A 106 -21.64 10.46 -4.14
CA SER A 106 -20.48 10.95 -4.87
C SER A 106 -20.11 10.04 -6.06
N PRO A 107 -19.76 10.64 -7.22
CA PRO A 107 -19.36 9.88 -8.40
C PRO A 107 -18.00 9.21 -8.19
N TRP A 108 -17.88 7.98 -8.70
CA TRP A 108 -16.61 7.28 -8.83
C TRP A 108 -15.69 8.02 -9.80
N LYS A 109 -14.41 8.08 -9.45
CA LYS A 109 -13.33 8.68 -10.23
C LYS A 109 -12.34 7.61 -10.62
N SER A 110 -11.97 7.54 -11.91
CA SER A 110 -10.99 6.58 -12.39
C SER A 110 -9.66 6.75 -11.67
N MET A 111 -9.02 5.64 -11.34
CA MET A 111 -7.79 5.59 -10.58
C MET A 111 -6.82 4.57 -11.19
N THR A 112 -5.54 4.93 -11.24
CA THR A 112 -4.43 3.98 -11.41
C THR A 112 -3.45 4.16 -10.26
N ALA A 113 -2.87 3.09 -9.73
CA ALA A 113 -1.89 3.19 -8.66
C ALA A 113 -0.76 2.17 -8.77
N THR A 114 0.38 2.50 -8.18
CA THR A 114 1.48 1.58 -7.91
C THR A 114 1.74 1.54 -6.42
N GLN A 115 1.82 0.34 -5.85
CA GLN A 115 2.09 0.15 -4.43
C GLN A 115 3.35 -0.67 -4.23
N HIS A 116 4.23 -0.25 -3.34
CA HIS A 116 5.38 -1.03 -2.90
C HIS A 116 5.18 -1.45 -1.45
N TYR A 117 5.56 -2.67 -1.11
CA TYR A 117 5.56 -3.19 0.25
C TYR A 117 6.93 -3.73 0.62
N THR A 118 7.24 -3.70 1.92
CA THR A 118 8.32 -4.47 2.56
C THR A 118 7.73 -5.31 3.68
N VAL A 119 8.23 -6.53 3.85
CA VAL A 119 7.75 -7.46 4.88
C VAL A 119 8.48 -7.25 6.20
N ASP A 120 9.80 -7.07 6.14
CA ASP A 120 10.63 -6.74 7.29
C ASP A 120 11.60 -5.59 6.96
N PRO A 121 11.47 -4.42 7.62
CA PRO A 121 10.33 -4.04 8.48
C PRO A 121 9.02 -3.93 7.67
N PRO A 122 7.83 -4.09 8.29
CA PRO A 122 6.55 -3.90 7.63
C PRO A 122 6.40 -2.44 7.19
N GLY A 123 6.12 -2.24 5.91
CA GLY A 123 5.98 -0.90 5.34
C GLY A 123 5.35 -0.91 3.96
N PHE A 124 4.82 0.23 3.55
CA PHE A 124 4.34 0.42 2.18
C PHE A 124 4.42 1.88 1.71
N VAL A 125 4.44 2.05 0.40
CA VAL A 125 4.21 3.33 -0.29
C VAL A 125 3.22 3.08 -1.43
N TRP A 126 2.05 3.70 -1.34
CA TRP A 126 1.01 3.69 -2.34
C TRP A 126 1.00 5.03 -3.08
N ASP A 127 1.13 4.97 -4.39
CA ASP A 127 1.16 6.14 -5.25
C ASP A 127 0.07 6.04 -6.31
N ALA A 128 -0.96 6.87 -6.16
CA ALA A 128 -2.14 6.84 -6.99
C ALA A 128 -2.36 8.12 -7.76
N ARG A 129 -2.87 7.94 -8.98
CA ARG A 129 -3.43 8.99 -9.82
C ARG A 129 -4.93 8.80 -9.89
N ILE A 130 -5.70 9.83 -9.56
CA ILE A 130 -7.18 9.84 -9.61
C ILE A 130 -7.63 10.98 -10.54
N ASP A 131 -8.47 10.70 -11.52
CA ASP A 131 -8.99 11.72 -12.44
C ASP A 131 -10.28 12.36 -11.88
N LEU A 132 -10.17 13.54 -11.24
CA LEU A 132 -11.33 14.22 -10.64
C LEU A 132 -12.32 14.75 -11.68
N ALA A 133 -11.80 15.21 -12.81
CA ALA A 133 -12.53 15.70 -13.97
C ALA A 133 -11.72 15.42 -15.24
N PRO A 134 -12.31 15.51 -16.44
CA PRO A 134 -11.57 15.39 -17.69
C PRO A 134 -10.33 16.29 -17.69
N PHE A 135 -9.16 15.69 -17.91
CA PHE A 135 -7.84 16.35 -17.92
C PHE A 135 -7.36 16.93 -16.58
N LEU A 136 -8.02 16.60 -15.46
CA LEU A 136 -7.67 17.07 -14.12
C LEU A 136 -7.32 15.91 -13.18
N PRO A 137 -6.12 15.32 -13.31
CA PRO A 137 -5.66 14.31 -12.37
C PRO A 137 -5.21 14.95 -11.05
N ILE A 138 -5.45 14.22 -9.97
CA ILE A 138 -4.78 14.40 -8.68
C ILE A 138 -3.87 13.24 -8.41
N ARG A 139 -2.85 13.49 -7.58
CA ARG A 139 -1.98 12.44 -7.07
C ARG A 139 -2.17 12.32 -5.58
N VAL A 140 -2.33 11.10 -5.11
CA VAL A 140 -2.47 10.78 -3.70
C VAL A 140 -1.37 9.79 -3.36
N VAL A 141 -0.54 10.16 -2.39
CA VAL A 141 0.51 9.29 -1.87
C VAL A 141 0.11 8.94 -0.45
N ASP A 142 0.02 7.64 -0.17
CA ASP A 142 -0.25 7.11 1.16
C ASP A 142 0.88 6.15 1.52
N ALA A 143 1.31 6.13 2.76
CA ALA A 143 2.47 5.36 3.15
C ALA A 143 2.50 5.01 4.64
N PHE A 144 3.13 3.88 4.95
CA PHE A 144 3.58 3.52 6.28
C PHE A 144 5.07 3.20 6.20
N VAL A 145 5.91 4.09 6.71
CA VAL A 145 7.37 3.97 6.62
C VAL A 145 7.98 4.36 7.96
N GLY A 146 8.97 3.60 8.41
CA GLY A 146 9.66 3.85 9.67
C GLY A 146 8.81 3.72 10.93
N GLY A 147 7.63 3.10 10.85
CA GLY A 147 6.67 3.00 11.95
C GLY A 147 5.68 4.17 12.03
N SER A 148 5.67 5.06 11.05
CA SER A 148 4.70 6.17 10.97
C SER A 148 3.89 6.10 9.68
N GLY A 149 2.59 6.29 9.81
CA GLY A 149 1.67 6.56 8.72
C GLY A 149 1.83 7.99 8.21
N SER A 150 1.67 8.17 6.90
CA SER A 150 1.59 9.48 6.28
C SER A 150 0.68 9.42 5.07
N LEU A 151 -0.36 10.25 5.08
CA LEU A 151 -1.26 10.45 3.96
C LEU A 151 -1.05 11.86 3.40
N GLU A 152 -0.57 11.93 2.16
CA GLU A 152 -0.34 13.18 1.44
C GLU A 152 -1.19 13.19 0.16
N ALA A 153 -2.30 13.94 0.20
CA ALA A 153 -3.15 14.15 -0.98
C ALA A 153 -2.83 15.49 -1.64
N LYS A 154 -2.47 15.50 -2.93
CA LYS A 154 -2.17 16.72 -3.68
C LYS A 154 -3.08 16.92 -4.89
N LEU A 155 -3.81 18.04 -4.92
CA LEU A 155 -4.58 18.50 -6.08
C LEU A 155 -3.64 19.24 -7.05
N LEU A 156 -3.64 18.81 -8.32
CA LEU A 156 -2.77 19.35 -9.38
C LEU A 156 -1.27 19.33 -9.01
N SER A 157 -0.89 18.52 -8.03
CA SER A 157 0.43 18.52 -7.38
C SER A 157 0.79 19.82 -6.62
N VAL A 158 0.00 20.91 -6.70
CA VAL A 158 0.38 22.26 -6.17
C VAL A 158 -0.14 22.50 -4.76
N VAL A 159 -1.35 21.98 -4.48
CA VAL A 159 -2.07 22.25 -3.24
C VAL A 159 -2.19 20.94 -2.47
N THR A 160 -1.58 20.90 -1.29
CA THR A 160 -1.81 19.82 -0.34
C THR A 160 -3.27 19.93 0.13
N VAL A 161 -4.10 18.97 -0.29
CA VAL A 161 -5.53 18.88 0.05
C VAL A 161 -5.71 18.26 1.43
N ALA A 162 -4.78 17.39 1.82
CA ALA A 162 -4.66 16.86 3.18
C ALA A 162 -3.18 16.60 3.46
N ASP A 163 -2.66 17.22 4.51
CA ASP A 163 -1.42 16.87 5.20
C ASP A 163 -1.88 16.45 6.59
N ALA A 164 -2.20 15.17 6.77
CA ALA A 164 -2.61 14.68 8.07
C ALA A 164 -1.36 14.70 8.97
N PRO A 165 -1.35 15.46 10.08
CA PRO A 165 -0.24 15.41 11.02
C PRO A 165 -0.06 13.97 11.50
N ARG A 166 1.19 13.54 11.68
CA ARG A 166 1.47 12.23 12.27
C ARG A 166 0.72 12.10 13.59
N SER A 167 -0.04 11.02 13.72
CA SER A 167 -0.78 10.71 14.95
C SER A 167 -0.79 9.20 15.18
N PRO A 168 -0.92 8.76 16.45
CA PRO A 168 -1.07 7.35 16.77
C PRO A 168 -2.26 6.70 16.05
N GLU A 169 -3.34 7.46 15.81
CA GLU A 169 -4.53 7.01 15.11
C GLU A 169 -4.23 6.71 13.64
N LEU A 170 -3.48 7.59 12.96
CA LEU A 170 -3.05 7.37 11.58
C LEU A 170 -2.07 6.20 11.49
N ASP A 171 -1.10 6.12 12.39
CA ASP A 171 -0.11 5.04 12.40
C ASP A 171 -0.77 3.67 12.59
N GLU A 172 -1.74 3.56 13.51
CA GLU A 172 -2.54 2.35 13.69
C GLU A 172 -3.41 2.05 12.46
N GLY A 173 -4.03 3.08 11.88
CA GLY A 173 -4.87 2.99 10.70
C GLY A 173 -4.13 2.43 9.50
N GLU A 174 -2.90 2.89 9.25
CA GLU A 174 -2.08 2.40 8.14
C GLU A 174 -1.45 1.04 8.41
N LEU A 175 -1.11 0.73 9.66
CA LEU A 175 -0.72 -0.64 10.02
C LEU A 175 -1.88 -1.62 9.82
N ALA A 176 -3.13 -1.21 10.11
CA ALA A 176 -4.33 -2.01 9.87
C ALA A 176 -4.53 -2.28 8.37
N ARG A 177 -4.29 -1.26 7.53
CA ARG A 177 -4.31 -1.38 6.08
C ARG A 177 -3.25 -2.38 5.62
N TYR A 178 -1.99 -2.18 6.02
CA TYR A 178 -0.89 -3.09 5.70
C TYR A 178 -1.25 -4.55 6.04
N LEU A 179 -1.70 -4.80 7.27
CA LEU A 179 -2.08 -6.15 7.71
C LEU A 179 -3.21 -6.74 6.86
N SER A 180 -4.22 -5.95 6.50
CA SER A 180 -5.33 -6.39 5.65
C SER A 180 -4.90 -6.70 4.21
N GLU A 181 -3.87 -6.01 3.72
CA GLU A 181 -3.35 -6.12 2.35
C GLU A 181 -2.28 -7.21 2.17
N MET A 182 -1.83 -7.84 3.26
CA MET A 182 -0.92 -9.00 3.24
C MET A 182 -1.47 -10.20 2.44
N VAL A 183 -2.76 -10.20 2.07
CA VAL A 183 -3.35 -11.17 1.14
C VAL A 183 -2.66 -11.21 -0.23
N TRP A 184 -1.98 -10.13 -0.63
CA TRP A 184 -1.20 -10.10 -1.89
C TRP A 184 0.21 -10.68 -1.76
N PHE A 185 0.67 -10.93 -0.53
CA PHE A 185 1.96 -11.56 -0.23
C PHE A 185 1.83 -12.49 0.99
N PRO A 186 1.04 -13.57 0.85
CA PRO A 186 0.60 -14.42 1.97
C PRO A 186 1.74 -15.12 2.72
N THR A 187 2.95 -15.19 2.17
CA THR A 187 4.12 -15.68 2.92
C THR A 187 4.40 -14.87 4.18
N ALA A 188 3.99 -13.59 4.22
CA ALA A 188 4.11 -12.76 5.41
C ALA A 188 3.16 -13.17 6.55
N PHE A 189 2.19 -14.06 6.32
CA PHE A 189 1.40 -14.68 7.39
C PHE A 189 2.07 -15.89 8.03
N LEU A 190 3.18 -16.39 7.47
CA LEU A 190 3.93 -17.49 8.06
C LEU A 190 4.55 -17.06 9.41
N PRO A 191 4.73 -18.02 10.35
CA PRO A 191 5.45 -17.76 11.59
C PRO A 191 6.79 -17.04 11.35
N GLY A 192 7.11 -16.09 12.24
CA GLY A 192 8.34 -15.27 12.18
C GLY A 192 8.13 -13.82 11.76
N HIS A 193 7.02 -13.45 11.11
CA HIS A 193 6.76 -12.09 10.62
C HIS A 193 5.96 -11.19 11.57
N GLY A 194 5.88 -11.56 12.86
CA GLY A 194 5.25 -10.73 13.91
C GLY A 194 3.72 -10.76 13.98
N VAL A 195 3.03 -11.41 13.05
CA VAL A 195 1.57 -11.60 13.11
C VAL A 195 1.23 -12.65 14.18
N ARG A 196 0.39 -12.26 15.13
CA ARG A 196 -0.20 -13.17 16.12
C ARG A 196 -1.62 -13.50 15.73
N TRP A 197 -1.96 -14.78 15.70
CA TRP A 197 -3.27 -15.27 15.31
C TRP A 197 -4.06 -15.80 16.51
N GLU A 198 -5.35 -15.49 16.55
CA GLU A 198 -6.32 -16.05 17.48
C GLU A 198 -7.51 -16.66 16.72
N PRO A 199 -7.92 -17.90 17.00
CA PRO A 199 -9.10 -18.48 16.38
C PRO A 199 -10.38 -17.73 16.83
N ARG A 200 -11.32 -17.49 15.92
CA ARG A 200 -12.66 -16.99 16.26
C ARG A 200 -13.74 -18.04 16.03
N ASN A 201 -13.73 -18.67 14.86
CA ASN A 201 -14.58 -19.82 14.50
C ASN A 201 -13.96 -20.56 13.29
N ASP A 202 -14.68 -21.54 12.74
CA ASP A 202 -14.19 -22.40 11.66
C ASP A 202 -13.82 -21.66 10.35
N ARG A 203 -14.34 -20.44 10.17
CA ARG A 203 -14.19 -19.61 8.95
C ARG A 203 -13.67 -18.20 9.26
N SER A 204 -13.12 -17.97 10.45
CA SER A 204 -12.52 -16.67 10.77
C SER A 204 -11.46 -16.76 11.86
N ALA A 205 -10.47 -15.89 11.74
CA ALA A 205 -9.38 -15.73 12.70
C ALA A 205 -9.04 -14.25 12.84
N ARG A 206 -8.64 -13.87 14.06
CA ARG A 206 -8.15 -12.53 14.35
C ARG A 206 -6.63 -12.51 14.18
N ALA A 207 -6.12 -11.50 13.49
CA ALA A 207 -4.71 -11.22 13.35
C ALA A 207 -4.36 -9.93 14.10
N THR A 208 -3.26 -9.96 14.84
CA THR A 208 -2.70 -8.81 15.53
C THR A 208 -1.26 -8.59 15.08
N LEU A 209 -0.93 -7.38 14.65
CA LEU A 209 0.42 -6.98 14.27
C LEU A 209 0.85 -5.78 15.11
N ALA A 210 2.06 -5.83 15.65
CA ALA A 210 2.67 -4.74 16.40
C ALA A 210 4.00 -4.34 15.76
N HIS A 211 4.19 -3.05 15.50
CA HIS A 211 5.42 -2.52 14.94
C HIS A 211 5.69 -1.10 15.44
N ARG A 212 6.91 -0.85 15.94
CA ARG A 212 7.43 0.46 16.37
C ARG A 212 6.45 1.33 17.21
N GLY A 213 5.71 0.69 18.11
CA GLY A 213 4.78 1.38 19.03
C GLY A 213 3.32 1.38 18.57
N SER A 214 3.04 1.05 17.31
CA SER A 214 1.69 0.87 16.77
C SER A 214 1.28 -0.59 16.88
N THR A 215 0.03 -0.84 17.27
CA THR A 215 -0.56 -2.19 17.32
C THR A 215 -1.94 -2.13 16.70
N THR A 216 -2.20 -3.04 15.77
CA THR A 216 -3.51 -3.16 15.12
C THR A 216 -4.05 -4.58 15.22
N THR A 217 -5.37 -4.70 15.09
CA THR A 217 -6.07 -5.99 15.12
C THR A 217 -7.16 -5.99 14.06
N VAL A 218 -7.14 -6.99 13.18
CA VAL A 218 -8.16 -7.20 12.15
C VAL A 218 -8.69 -8.63 12.20
N VAL A 219 -9.86 -8.87 11.62
CA VAL A 219 -10.46 -10.22 11.53
C VAL A 219 -10.54 -10.62 10.07
N PHE A 220 -9.91 -11.74 9.74
CA PHE A 220 -9.98 -12.38 8.44
C PHE A 220 -11.14 -13.37 8.42
N HIS A 221 -11.90 -13.36 7.31
CA HIS A 221 -13.01 -14.26 7.04
C HIS A 221 -12.72 -15.02 5.76
N PHE A 222 -12.85 -16.33 5.83
CA PHE A 222 -12.48 -17.26 4.77
C PHE A 222 -13.73 -17.88 4.16
N ASP A 223 -13.75 -18.02 2.83
CA ASP A 223 -14.88 -18.61 2.10
C ASP A 223 -14.83 -20.15 2.11
N GLU A 224 -15.71 -20.80 1.36
CA GLU A 224 -15.71 -22.26 1.17
C GLU A 224 -14.47 -22.81 0.45
N ASN A 225 -13.76 -21.99 -0.32
CA ASN A 225 -12.54 -22.37 -1.05
C ASN A 225 -11.26 -22.21 -0.21
N ASP A 226 -11.43 -21.87 1.08
CA ASP A 226 -10.35 -21.50 1.99
C ASP A 226 -9.56 -20.27 1.50
N GLU A 227 -10.20 -19.37 0.74
CA GLU A 227 -9.63 -18.09 0.31
C GLU A 227 -10.14 -16.96 1.24
N VAL A 228 -9.36 -15.91 1.44
CA VAL A 228 -9.83 -14.74 2.22
C VAL A 228 -10.84 -13.98 1.37
N ALA A 229 -12.12 -14.05 1.72
CA ALA A 229 -13.15 -13.27 1.03
C ALA A 229 -13.32 -11.87 1.62
N ARG A 230 -13.03 -11.71 2.93
CA ARG A 230 -13.30 -10.47 3.64
C ARG A 230 -12.35 -10.26 4.81
N VAL A 231 -11.97 -9.01 5.06
CA VAL A 231 -11.31 -8.54 6.28
C VAL A 231 -12.19 -7.47 6.93
N THR A 232 -12.35 -7.53 8.24
CA THR A 232 -13.11 -6.52 9.01
C THR A 232 -12.28 -5.98 10.16
N ALA A 233 -12.39 -4.68 10.43
CA ALA A 233 -11.70 -4.02 11.53
C ALA A 233 -12.45 -2.77 11.98
N ASP A 234 -12.21 -2.31 13.20
CA ASP A 234 -12.63 -0.98 13.66
C ASP A 234 -11.45 -0.02 13.46
N ARG A 235 -11.45 0.72 12.36
CA ARG A 235 -10.32 1.61 11.99
C ARG A 235 -10.59 3.05 12.39
N TRP A 236 -9.53 3.81 12.60
CA TRP A 236 -9.61 5.26 12.72
C TRP A 236 -9.99 5.90 11.39
N ARG A 237 -11.02 6.73 11.40
CA ARG A 237 -11.51 7.49 10.27
C ARG A 237 -11.43 8.97 10.62
N ASP A 238 -10.78 9.74 9.76
CA ASP A 238 -10.76 11.21 9.86
C ASP A 238 -12.18 11.75 9.59
N THR A 239 -12.71 12.51 10.55
CA THR A 239 -14.03 13.15 10.46
C THR A 239 -13.97 14.61 10.02
N GLY A 240 -12.78 15.16 9.82
CA GLY A 240 -12.50 16.57 9.59
C GLY A 240 -11.94 17.25 10.84
N ASP A 241 -11.35 18.43 10.64
CA ASP A 241 -10.80 19.30 11.71
C ASP A 241 -9.72 18.66 12.61
N GLY A 242 -9.11 17.55 12.14
CA GLY A 242 -8.09 16.81 12.88
C GLY A 242 -8.67 15.84 13.92
N GLU A 243 -9.97 15.57 13.86
CA GLU A 243 -10.64 14.59 14.72
C GLU A 243 -10.71 13.22 14.05
N TYR A 244 -10.56 12.17 14.87
CA TYR A 244 -10.64 10.77 14.44
C TYR A 244 -11.71 10.04 15.23
N GLU A 245 -12.50 9.21 14.54
CA GLU A 245 -13.45 8.30 15.15
C GLU A 245 -13.15 6.85 14.80
N ARG A 246 -13.52 5.91 15.68
CA ARG A 246 -13.51 4.49 15.34
C ARG A 246 -14.73 4.18 14.49
N CYS A 247 -14.49 3.73 13.26
CA CYS A 247 -15.52 3.31 12.33
C CYS A 247 -15.27 1.87 11.90
N PRO A 248 -16.31 1.00 11.93
CA PRO A 248 -16.20 -0.32 11.33
C PRO A 248 -15.87 -0.19 9.84
N TRP A 249 -15.00 -1.08 9.38
CA TRP A 249 -14.42 -1.06 8.05
C TRP A 249 -14.34 -2.48 7.51
N THR A 250 -14.59 -2.61 6.22
CA THR A 250 -14.56 -3.89 5.52
C THR A 250 -13.70 -3.78 4.26
N GLY A 251 -12.78 -4.74 4.08
CA GLY A 251 -12.15 -5.04 2.80
C GLY A 251 -12.70 -6.35 2.24
N GLN A 252 -13.06 -6.36 0.98
CA GLN A 252 -13.56 -7.52 0.23
C GLN A 252 -12.55 -7.89 -0.84
N PHE A 253 -12.33 -9.19 -1.02
CA PHE A 253 -11.33 -9.75 -1.93
C PHE A 253 -11.97 -10.86 -2.76
N SER A 254 -11.66 -10.88 -4.05
CA SER A 254 -12.30 -11.78 -5.02
C SER A 254 -11.42 -12.01 -6.23
N ASP A 255 -11.89 -12.87 -7.14
CA ASP A 255 -11.23 -13.20 -8.41
C ASP A 255 -9.78 -13.67 -8.21
N TYR A 256 -9.57 -14.61 -7.29
CA TYR A 256 -8.24 -15.14 -7.00
C TYR A 256 -7.57 -15.72 -8.26
N ARG A 257 -6.32 -15.34 -8.49
CA ARG A 257 -5.48 -15.81 -9.59
C ARG A 257 -4.09 -16.18 -9.10
N GLU A 258 -3.41 -17.01 -9.88
CA GLU A 258 -2.03 -17.40 -9.60
C GLU A 258 -1.04 -16.37 -10.18
N VAL A 259 -0.05 -15.99 -9.38
CA VAL A 259 1.09 -15.17 -9.78
C VAL A 259 2.36 -15.80 -9.19
N ASN A 260 3.29 -16.24 -10.05
CA ASN A 260 4.53 -16.90 -9.63
C ASN A 260 4.29 -18.07 -8.64
N GLY A 261 3.24 -18.87 -8.86
CA GLY A 261 2.85 -19.99 -7.99
C GLY A 261 2.05 -19.61 -6.75
N VAL A 262 1.92 -18.31 -6.43
CA VAL A 262 1.14 -17.81 -5.28
C VAL A 262 -0.25 -17.37 -5.73
N ARG A 263 -1.29 -17.81 -5.03
CA ARG A 263 -2.67 -17.44 -5.34
C ARG A 263 -3.10 -16.19 -4.57
N VAL A 264 -3.47 -15.13 -5.27
CA VAL A 264 -3.80 -13.83 -4.67
C VAL A 264 -5.07 -13.22 -5.29
N PRO A 265 -5.83 -12.39 -4.56
CA PRO A 265 -7.05 -11.79 -5.10
C PRO A 265 -6.73 -10.79 -6.21
N ALA A 266 -7.40 -10.94 -7.37
CA ALA A 266 -7.24 -10.02 -8.50
C ALA A 266 -8.19 -8.82 -8.44
N ALA A 267 -9.20 -8.85 -7.57
CA ALA A 267 -10.12 -7.74 -7.36
C ALA A 267 -10.34 -7.50 -5.86
N ALA A 268 -10.42 -6.22 -5.48
CA ALA A 268 -10.71 -5.83 -4.12
C ALA A 268 -11.54 -4.54 -4.05
N GLU A 269 -12.33 -4.41 -2.98
CA GLU A 269 -13.12 -3.23 -2.65
C GLU A 269 -13.07 -2.98 -1.15
N VAL A 270 -13.04 -1.72 -0.73
CA VAL A 270 -13.05 -1.35 0.69
C VAL A 270 -14.14 -0.33 0.97
N ALA A 271 -14.74 -0.46 2.15
CA ALA A 271 -15.87 0.36 2.58
C ALA A 271 -15.79 0.71 4.07
N TRP A 272 -16.25 1.92 4.39
CA TRP A 272 -16.64 2.28 5.76
C TRP A 272 -18.06 1.76 6.01
N ASN A 273 -18.28 1.02 7.09
CA ASN A 273 -19.60 0.55 7.47
C ASN A 273 -20.20 1.51 8.49
N LEU A 274 -20.82 2.59 7.99
CA LEU A 274 -21.47 3.59 8.84
C LEU A 274 -22.76 2.99 9.42
N PRO A 275 -23.27 3.50 10.57
CA PRO A 275 -24.48 2.96 11.21
C PRO A 275 -25.71 2.88 10.30
N TRP A 276 -25.74 3.67 9.22
CA TRP A 276 -26.89 3.82 8.33
C TRP A 276 -26.63 3.31 6.91
N VAL A 277 -25.36 3.15 6.51
CA VAL A 277 -24.99 2.86 5.13
C VAL A 277 -23.57 2.33 5.03
N ASP A 278 -23.36 1.36 4.14
CA ASP A 278 -22.01 1.01 3.70
C ASP A 278 -21.54 2.02 2.66
N LEU A 279 -20.35 2.56 2.88
CA LEU A 279 -19.73 3.57 2.02
C LEU A 279 -18.47 2.99 1.35
N PRO A 280 -18.60 2.22 0.25
CA PRO A 280 -17.48 1.86 -0.59
C PRO A 280 -16.81 3.11 -1.16
N TYR A 281 -15.49 3.19 -0.99
CA TYR A 281 -14.71 4.37 -1.38
C TYR A 281 -13.50 4.05 -2.25
N TRP A 282 -13.03 2.81 -2.28
CA TRP A 282 -11.97 2.36 -3.18
C TRP A 282 -12.31 0.96 -3.69
N ARG A 283 -12.06 0.74 -4.98
CA ARG A 283 -12.14 -0.58 -5.62
C ARG A 283 -11.15 -0.65 -6.76
N ALA A 284 -10.49 -1.79 -6.93
CA ALA A 284 -9.52 -1.97 -8.00
C ALA A 284 -9.40 -3.42 -8.45
N THR A 285 -8.98 -3.58 -9.70
CA THR A 285 -8.34 -4.79 -10.19
C THR A 285 -6.82 -4.68 -10.01
N ILE A 286 -6.21 -5.82 -9.70
CA ILE A 286 -4.77 -5.97 -9.59
C ILE A 286 -4.24 -6.41 -10.94
N ASP A 287 -3.57 -5.50 -11.62
CA ASP A 287 -3.07 -5.72 -12.98
C ASP A 287 -1.80 -6.58 -12.94
N ASP A 288 -0.91 -6.31 -11.98
CA ASP A 288 0.42 -6.94 -11.89
C ASP A 288 0.88 -7.04 -10.43
N VAL A 289 1.59 -8.13 -10.11
CA VAL A 289 2.24 -8.36 -8.80
C VAL A 289 3.65 -8.85 -9.09
N GLU A 290 4.66 -8.11 -8.63
CA GLU A 290 6.06 -8.50 -8.68
C GLU A 290 6.57 -8.76 -7.26
N TYR A 291 7.19 -9.92 -7.05
CA TYR A 291 7.80 -10.30 -5.78
C TYR A 291 9.31 -10.04 -5.80
N ASP A 292 9.82 -9.53 -4.68
CA ASP A 292 11.20 -9.12 -4.45
C ASP A 292 11.77 -8.10 -5.48
N PRO A 293 11.04 -7.03 -5.86
CA PRO A 293 11.56 -6.02 -6.79
C PRO A 293 12.57 -5.06 -6.15
N LEU A 294 12.63 -4.98 -4.82
CA LEU A 294 13.54 -4.09 -4.11
C LEU A 294 14.90 -4.76 -3.90
N PRO A 295 16.02 -4.03 -4.05
CA PRO A 295 17.35 -4.61 -3.83
C PRO A 295 17.52 -5.06 -2.38
N THR A 296 17.95 -6.30 -2.20
CA THR A 296 18.54 -6.78 -0.95
C THR A 296 20.04 -6.44 -0.97
N ALA A 297 20.66 -6.16 0.17
CA ALA A 297 22.11 -5.95 0.21
C ALA A 297 22.85 -7.21 -0.27
N THR A 298 23.41 -7.18 -1.49
CA THR A 298 24.10 -8.34 -2.07
C THR A 298 25.36 -8.65 -1.26
N ARG A 299 25.48 -9.91 -0.81
CA ARG A 299 26.67 -10.51 -0.18
C ARG A 299 27.94 -10.11 -0.94
N ARG A 300 28.80 -9.25 -0.36
CA ARG A 300 30.17 -9.12 -0.86
C ARG A 300 30.84 -10.47 -0.68
N SER A 301 31.09 -11.19 -1.76
CA SER A 301 31.93 -12.39 -1.74
C SER A 301 33.35 -11.98 -1.34
N ASN A 302 33.66 -12.03 -0.05
CA ASN A 302 35.03 -12.08 0.42
C ASN A 302 35.59 -13.45 0.03
N THR A 303 36.01 -13.58 -1.22
CA THR A 303 36.97 -14.62 -1.59
C THR A 303 38.32 -14.16 -1.05
N PRO A 304 38.94 -14.87 -0.09
CA PRO A 304 40.29 -14.53 0.33
C PRO A 304 41.21 -14.64 -0.89
N PRO A 305 42.16 -13.71 -1.11
CA PRO A 305 43.14 -13.89 -2.15
C PRO A 305 43.88 -15.21 -1.91
N GLY A 306 43.77 -16.12 -2.89
CA GLY A 306 44.46 -17.40 -2.85
C GLY A 306 45.98 -17.19 -2.71
N PRO A 307 46.70 -18.14 -2.10
CA PRO A 307 48.14 -17.99 -1.90
C PRO A 307 48.85 -17.85 -3.25
N ASN A 308 49.77 -16.88 -3.33
CA ASN A 308 50.62 -16.66 -4.50
C ASN A 308 51.39 -17.95 -4.83
N PRO A 309 51.46 -18.36 -6.10
CA PRO A 309 52.35 -19.43 -6.51
C PRO A 309 53.81 -18.97 -6.43
N GLU A 310 54.67 -19.87 -5.93
CA GLU A 310 56.14 -19.77 -5.97
C GLU A 310 56.70 -19.88 -7.40
#